data_AF-A0A1S8KRU8-F1
#
_entry.id   AF-A0A1S8KRU8-F1
#
_cell.length_a   1.000
_cell.length_b   1.000
_cell.length_c   1.000
_cell.angle_alpha   90.00
_cell.angle_beta   90.00
_cell.angle_gamma   90.00
#
_symmetry.space_group_name_H-M   'P 1'
#
loop_
_entity.id
_entity.type
_entity.pdbx_description
1 polymer ?
#
loop_
_entity_poly.entity_id
_entity_poly.type
_entity_poly.pdbx_seq_one_letter_code
_entity_poly.pdbx_strand_id
1 'polypeptide(L)' 'MTYTHLTPNELVMIEAYFHQETPVAIVAKQLKRGRQTIYNVYNFLKCGGT' A
#
# COMPACT_ATOMS: atom_id res chain seq x y z
N MET A 1 2.50 -12.10 9.70
CA MET A 1 1.50 -11.20 9.07
C MET A 1 2.03 -10.73 7.72
N THR A 2 1.18 -10.59 6.72
CA THR A 2 1.54 -10.46 5.28
C THR A 2 2.28 -9.16 4.91
N TYR A 3 2.58 -8.29 5.89
CA TYR A 3 3.31 -7.03 5.70
C TYR A 3 4.28 -6.72 6.84
N THR A 4 4.98 -7.71 7.40
CA THR A 4 5.92 -7.51 8.52
C THR A 4 7.02 -6.47 8.28
N HIS A 5 7.27 -6.10 7.02
CA HIS A 5 8.23 -5.07 6.61
C HIS A 5 7.65 -3.65 6.46
N LEU A 6 6.34 -3.48 6.61
CA LEU A 6 5.67 -2.18 6.63
C LEU A 6 5.36 -1.76 8.07
N THR A 7 5.66 -0.51 8.39
CA THR A 7 5.22 0.09 9.66
C THR A 7 3.72 0.42 9.61
N PRO A 8 3.03 0.54 10.76
CA PRO A 8 1.63 0.98 10.80
C PRO A 8 1.40 2.32 10.11
N ASN A 9 2.36 3.25 10.24
CA ASN A 9 2.28 4.55 9.60
C ASN A 9 2.35 4.46 8.07
N GLU A 10 3.19 3.57 7.53
CA GLU A 10 3.21 3.30 6.09
C GLU A 10 1.90 2.68 5.61
N LEU A 11 1.28 1.78 6.39
CA LEU A 11 -0.02 1.21 6.03
C LEU A 11 -1.11 2.28 5.94
N VAL A 12 -1.18 3.18 6.93
CA VAL A 12 -2.12 4.33 6.92
C VAL A 12 -1.87 5.23 5.71
N MET A 13 -0.60 5.52 5.37
CA MET A 13 -0.28 6.30 4.17
C MET A 13 -0.72 5.59 2.89
N ILE A 14 -0.45 4.29 2.76
CA ILE A 14 -0.83 3.51 1.58
C ILE A 14 -2.35 3.47 1.41
N GLU A 15 -3.10 3.30 2.51
CA GLU A 15 -4.56 3.36 2.53
C GLU A 15 -5.08 4.74 2.10
N ALA A 16 -4.49 5.82 2.60
CA ALA A 16 -4.86 7.17 2.18
C ALA A 16 -4.61 7.39 0.68
N TYR A 17 -3.49 6.91 0.13
CA TYR A 17 -3.20 6.97 -1.32
C TYR A 17 -4.14 6.10 -2.14
N PHE A 18 -4.58 4.96 -1.60
CA PHE A 18 -5.55 4.08 -2.23
C PHE A 18 -6.89 4.80 -2.42
N HIS A 19 -7.40 5.49 -1.39
CA HIS A 19 -8.62 6.28 -1.47
C HIS A 19 -8.51 7.51 -2.38
N GLN A 20 -7.30 8.02 -2.60
CA GLN A 20 -7.01 9.08 -3.58
C GLN A 20 -6.79 8.54 -4.99
N GLU A 21 -7.01 7.23 -5.23
CA GLU A 21 -6.78 6.56 -6.51
C GLU A 21 -5.36 6.74 -7.06
N THR A 22 -4.39 6.97 -6.19
CA THR A 22 -3.01 7.24 -6.59
C THR A 22 -2.38 5.97 -7.16
N PRO A 23 -1.73 6.01 -8.34
CA PRO A 23 -1.10 4.82 -8.93
C PRO A 23 -0.03 4.18 -8.04
N VAL A 24 -0.04 2.85 -7.96
CA VAL A 24 0.92 2.02 -7.19
C VAL A 24 2.38 2.42 -7.43
N ALA A 25 2.75 2.74 -8.67
CA ALA A 25 4.12 3.12 -9.03
C ALA A 25 4.56 4.45 -8.39
N ILE A 26 3.64 5.40 -8.21
CA ILE A 26 3.92 6.69 -7.57
C ILE A 26 4.12 6.48 -6.07
N VAL A 27 3.21 5.76 -5.43
CA VAL A 27 3.28 5.45 -3.99
C VAL A 27 4.56 4.68 -3.65
N ALA A 28 4.92 3.68 -4.47
CA ALA A 28 6.15 2.91 -4.30
C ALA A 28 7.40 3.82 -4.34
N LYS A 29 7.42 4.80 -5.24
CA LYS A 29 8.51 5.77 -5.34
C LYS A 29 8.55 6.71 -4.13
N GLN A 30 7.39 7.22 -3.69
CA GLN A 30 7.29 8.13 -2.55
C GLN A 30 7.68 7.46 -1.23
N LEU A 31 7.23 6.23 -1.00
CA LEU A 31 7.53 5.47 0.22
C LEU A 31 8.86 4.70 0.15
N LYS A 32 9.59 4.80 -0.97
CA LYS A 32 10.83 4.04 -1.23
C LYS A 32 10.66 2.54 -1.00
N ARG A 33 9.53 1.98 -1.42
CA ARG A 33 9.18 0.55 -1.29
C ARG A 33 9.10 -0.13 -2.66
N GLY A 34 9.22 -1.45 -2.66
CA GLY A 34 8.98 -2.25 -3.85
C GLY A 34 7.54 -2.11 -4.34
N ARG A 35 7.35 -2.04 -5.67
CA ARG A 35 6.00 -1.96 -6.26
C ARG A 35 5.09 -3.11 -5.83
N GLN A 36 5.65 -4.32 -5.73
CA GLN A 36 4.91 -5.50 -5.28
C GLN A 36 4.35 -5.33 -3.87
N THR A 37 5.11 -4.69 -2.97
CA THR A 37 4.65 -4.42 -1.60
C THR A 37 3.40 -3.55 -1.59
N ILE A 38 3.43 -2.44 -2.34
CA ILE A 38 2.29 -1.52 -2.43
C ILE A 38 1.10 -2.20 -3.14
N TYR A 39 1.36 -2.94 -4.22
CA TYR A 39 0.34 -3.70 -4.95
C TYR A 39 -0.40 -4.68 -4.04
N ASN A 40 0.33 -5.42 -3.20
CA ASN A 40 -0.29 -6.39 -2.29
C ASN A 40 -1.24 -5.71 -1.30
N VAL A 41 -0.92 -4.52 -0.80
CA VAL A 41 -1.81 -3.76 0.10
C VAL A 41 -3.02 -3.23 -0.68
N TYR A 42 -2.81 -2.65 -1.86
CA TYR A 42 -3.92 -2.20 -2.72
C TYR A 42 -4.87 -3.34 -3.08
N ASN A 43 -4.32 -4.52 -3.42
CA ASN A 43 -5.11 -5.69 -3.76
C ASN A 43 -5.93 -6.17 -2.55
N PHE A 44 -5.32 -6.18 -1.36
CA PHE A 44 -6.03 -6.50 -0.11
C PHE A 44 -7.20 -5.54 0.16
N LEU A 45 -6.97 -4.23 0.02
CA LEU A 45 -8.01 -3.20 0.18
C LEU A 45 -9.14 -3.34 -0.86
N LYS A 46 -8.79 -3.64 -2.13
CA LYS A 46 -9.79 -3.91 -3.19
C LYS A 46 -10.63 -5.14 -2.93
N CYS A 47 -10.05 -6.18 -2.33
CA CYS A 47 -10.75 -7.42 -2.00
C CYS A 47 -11.66 -7.29 -0.75
N GLY A 48 -11.77 -6.11 -0.14
CA GLY A 48 -12.64 -5.88 1.01
C GLY A 48 -12.01 -6.15 2.37
N GLY A 49 -10.69 -6.39 2.44
CA GLY A 49 -9.94 -6.40 3.69
C GLY A 49 -10.25 -7.54 4.68
N THR A 50 -10.80 -8.66 4.21
CA THR A 50 -11.15 -9.83 5.03
C THR A 50 -10.10 -10.94 4.96
#